data_AF-A0A955BWV9-F1
#
_entry.id   AF-A0A955BWV9-F1
#
_cell.length_a   1.000
_cell.length_b   1.000
_cell.length_c   1.000
_cell.angle_alpha   90.00
_cell.angle_beta   90.00
_cell.angle_gamma   90.00
#
_symmetry.space_group_name_H-M   'P 1'
#
loop_
_entity.id
_entity.type
_entity.pdbx_description
1 polymer ?
#
loop_
_entity_poly.entity_id
_entity_poly.type
_entity_poly.pdbx_seq_one_letter_code
_entity_poly.pdbx_strand_id
1 'polypeptide(L)'
;ALDYIARTQVRGRGGWRYTPGVNSDLSVTGWMLMALRSGDLAGLRVREVTYDGVRNFLETCRERAGTQSRFCYNPAAPADDPRTSHGRNPGTVMTSVGLLMQLYLGEGRESVRMQRGADHLLANLPTIGQSREPARTSTLGNPLRDTYYWYYGTQVMFHMGGAHWSAWNDALHPLLVESQTTTGELAGSWNPVRPVPDKWRHMGGRLYVTALNLLSLEVYYRHLPLYEMTGE
;
A
#
# COMPACT_ATOMS: atom_id res chain seq x y z
N ALA A 1 -3.04 -8.51 -21.16
CA ALA A 1 -3.41 -7.74 -19.94
C ALA A 1 -2.68 -6.39 -19.86
N LEU A 2 -1.34 -6.35 -19.95
CA LEU A 2 -0.55 -5.10 -19.82
C LEU A 2 -0.93 -4.02 -20.84
N ASP A 3 -1.17 -4.39 -22.10
CA ASP A 3 -1.64 -3.43 -23.11
C ASP A 3 -3.01 -2.81 -22.79
N TYR A 4 -3.88 -3.55 -22.09
CA TYR A 4 -5.14 -2.99 -21.61
C TYR A 4 -4.86 -1.94 -20.54
N ILE A 5 -4.06 -2.28 -19.52
CA ILE A 5 -3.67 -1.34 -18.45
C ILE A 5 -3.08 -0.06 -19.05
N ALA A 6 -2.11 -0.19 -19.95
CA ALA A 6 -1.46 0.96 -20.59
C ALA A 6 -2.46 1.83 -21.39
N ARG A 7 -3.37 1.21 -22.17
CA ARG A 7 -4.37 1.94 -22.97
C ARG A 7 -5.44 2.64 -22.13
N THR A 8 -5.72 2.15 -20.93
CA THR A 8 -6.76 2.70 -20.05
C THR A 8 -6.25 3.72 -19.04
N GLN A 9 -4.95 4.06 -19.08
CA GLN A 9 -4.40 5.11 -18.23
C GLN A 9 -5.03 6.47 -18.57
N VAL A 10 -5.31 7.29 -17.56
CA VAL A 10 -5.89 8.62 -17.78
C VAL A 10 -4.91 9.50 -18.56
N ARG A 11 -5.33 9.99 -19.73
CA ARG A 11 -4.48 10.83 -20.59
C ARG A 11 -4.14 12.15 -19.91
N GLY A 12 -2.89 12.60 -20.04
CA GLY A 12 -2.38 13.85 -19.47
C GLY A 12 -2.15 13.84 -17.96
N ARG A 13 -3.00 13.15 -17.19
CA ARG A 13 -2.87 13.03 -15.73
C ARG A 13 -2.06 11.82 -15.27
N GLY A 14 -2.11 10.72 -16.01
CA GLY A 14 -1.60 9.43 -15.57
C GLY A 14 -2.48 8.77 -14.51
N GLY A 15 -2.06 7.60 -14.01
CA GLY A 15 -2.81 6.84 -13.02
C GLY A 15 -4.12 6.20 -13.52
N TRP A 16 -4.80 5.50 -12.62
CA TRP A 16 -6.03 4.76 -12.87
C TRP A 16 -6.99 4.84 -11.68
N ARG A 17 -8.26 4.54 -11.95
CA ARG A 17 -9.33 4.33 -10.99
C ARG A 17 -10.25 3.22 -11.50
N TYR A 18 -11.33 2.97 -10.77
CA TYR A 18 -12.34 1.95 -11.07
C TYR A 18 -12.96 2.05 -12.47
N THR A 19 -13.06 3.25 -13.05
CA THR A 19 -13.51 3.45 -14.44
C THR A 19 -12.33 3.78 -15.35
N PRO A 20 -12.07 2.96 -16.40
CA PRO A 20 -10.99 3.17 -17.36
C PRO A 20 -10.95 4.60 -17.94
N GLY A 21 -9.78 5.25 -17.93
CA GLY A 21 -9.55 6.53 -18.62
C GLY A 21 -10.23 7.77 -18.03
N VAL A 22 -11.01 7.66 -16.94
CA VAL A 22 -11.82 8.77 -16.41
C VAL A 22 -11.11 9.54 -15.30
N ASN A 23 -10.61 8.85 -14.28
CA ASN A 23 -10.02 9.48 -13.10
C ASN A 23 -8.93 8.59 -12.50
N SER A 24 -8.21 9.11 -11.51
CA SER A 24 -7.04 8.46 -10.92
C SER A 24 -7.11 8.52 -9.40
N ASP A 25 -6.75 7.41 -8.75
CA ASP A 25 -6.46 7.36 -7.33
C ASP A 25 -5.18 6.55 -7.09
N LEU A 26 -4.52 6.80 -5.96
CA LEU A 26 -3.23 6.19 -5.66
C LEU A 26 -3.34 4.68 -5.42
N SER A 27 -4.46 4.22 -4.88
CA SER A 27 -4.67 2.82 -4.54
C SER A 27 -4.74 1.93 -5.78
N VAL A 28 -5.61 2.26 -6.73
CA VAL A 28 -5.75 1.53 -7.99
C VAL A 28 -4.49 1.69 -8.84
N THR A 29 -3.89 2.89 -8.84
CA THR A 29 -2.64 3.12 -9.57
C THR A 29 -1.50 2.27 -9.03
N GLY A 30 -1.41 2.07 -7.71
CA GLY A 30 -0.47 1.16 -7.08
C GLY A 30 -0.57 -0.25 -7.66
N TRP A 31 -1.77 -0.86 -7.63
CA TRP A 31 -2.00 -2.19 -8.21
C TRP A 31 -1.64 -2.28 -9.70
N MET A 32 -1.99 -1.26 -10.49
CA MET A 32 -1.65 -1.23 -11.91
C MET A 32 -0.13 -1.19 -12.11
N LEU A 33 0.60 -0.39 -11.33
CA LEU A 33 2.06 -0.38 -11.38
C LEU A 33 2.66 -1.73 -11.00
N MET A 34 2.16 -2.40 -9.95
CA MET A 34 2.64 -3.72 -9.57
C MET A 34 2.49 -4.70 -10.74
N ALA A 35 1.34 -4.72 -11.41
CA ALA A 35 1.11 -5.58 -12.57
C ALA A 35 2.03 -5.25 -13.75
N LEU A 36 2.23 -3.96 -14.05
CA LEU A 36 3.18 -3.51 -15.09
C LEU A 36 4.60 -3.96 -14.78
N ARG A 37 5.05 -3.78 -13.53
CA ARG A 37 6.40 -4.15 -13.09
C ARG A 37 6.61 -5.65 -13.09
N SER A 38 5.62 -6.44 -12.66
CA SER A 38 5.68 -7.91 -12.78
C SER A 38 5.79 -8.38 -14.22
N GLY A 39 5.08 -7.73 -15.14
CA GLY A 39 5.18 -8.01 -16.56
C GLY A 39 6.57 -7.71 -17.13
N ASP A 40 7.12 -6.56 -16.79
CA ASP A 40 8.46 -6.12 -17.17
C ASP A 40 9.56 -7.08 -16.66
N LEU A 41 9.47 -7.48 -15.38
CA LEU A 41 10.35 -8.50 -14.79
C LEU A 41 10.22 -9.89 -15.45
N ALA A 42 9.06 -10.19 -16.05
CA ALA A 42 8.82 -11.40 -16.84
C ALA A 42 9.27 -11.26 -18.31
N GLY A 43 9.95 -10.16 -18.68
CA GLY A 43 10.42 -9.90 -20.04
C GLY A 43 9.35 -9.37 -21.00
N LEU A 44 8.16 -9.02 -20.51
CA LEU A 44 7.11 -8.40 -21.33
C LEU A 44 7.36 -6.90 -21.45
N ARG A 45 7.28 -6.37 -22.67
CA ARG A 45 7.54 -4.95 -22.92
C ARG A 45 6.39 -4.07 -22.44
N VAL A 46 6.65 -3.20 -21.47
CA VAL A 46 5.79 -2.06 -21.10
C VAL A 46 6.37 -0.79 -21.70
N ARG A 47 5.52 0.09 -22.26
CA ARG A 47 5.98 1.35 -22.86
C ARG A 47 6.34 2.37 -21.77
N GLU A 48 7.50 3.02 -21.89
CA GLU A 48 8.01 4.01 -20.92
C GLU A 48 7.03 5.16 -20.63
N VAL A 49 6.31 5.64 -21.66
CA VAL A 49 5.27 6.66 -21.49
C VAL A 49 4.21 6.29 -20.44
N THR A 50 3.98 4.99 -20.22
CA THR A 50 3.07 4.49 -19.19
C THR A 50 3.65 4.73 -17.80
N TYR A 51 4.95 4.46 -17.61
CA TYR A 51 5.68 4.73 -16.36
C TYR A 51 5.81 6.23 -16.11
N ASP A 52 6.03 7.05 -17.14
CA ASP A 52 6.00 8.51 -17.01
C ASP A 52 4.65 9.01 -16.47
N GLY A 53 3.54 8.46 -16.98
CA GLY A 53 2.21 8.72 -16.45
C GLY A 53 2.08 8.35 -14.96
N VAL A 54 2.69 7.23 -14.54
CA VAL A 54 2.72 6.84 -13.13
C VAL A 54 3.53 7.83 -12.29
N ARG A 55 4.75 8.18 -12.72
CA ARG A 55 5.63 9.13 -12.02
C ARG A 55 4.93 10.49 -11.83
N ASN A 56 4.35 11.01 -12.90
CA ASN A 56 3.62 12.28 -12.88
C ASN A 56 2.47 12.24 -11.88
N PHE A 57 1.63 11.21 -11.92
CA PHE A 57 0.50 11.08 -11.01
C PHE A 57 0.96 10.91 -9.55
N LEU A 58 1.98 10.10 -9.30
CA LEU A 58 2.53 9.85 -7.97
C LEU A 58 3.00 11.16 -7.31
N GLU A 59 3.71 12.02 -8.05
CA GLU A 59 4.14 13.32 -7.53
C GLU A 59 2.96 14.25 -7.20
N THR A 60 1.84 14.16 -7.91
CA THR A 60 0.64 14.93 -7.54
C THR A 60 0.01 14.46 -6.23
N CYS A 61 0.18 13.18 -5.87
CA CYS A 61 -0.34 12.60 -4.64
C CYS A 61 0.56 12.88 -3.43
N ARG A 62 1.80 13.32 -3.66
CA ARG A 62 2.77 13.58 -2.59
C ARG A 62 2.40 14.83 -1.80
N GLU A 63 2.56 14.73 -0.49
CA GLU A 63 2.51 15.87 0.42
C GLU A 63 3.55 16.92 0.02
N ARG A 64 3.10 18.13 -0.28
CA ARG A 64 3.98 19.24 -0.71
C ARG A 64 4.67 19.94 0.46
N ALA A 65 3.98 20.02 1.60
CA ALA A 65 4.45 20.68 2.80
C ALA A 65 4.47 19.67 3.95
N GLY A 66 5.63 19.08 4.20
CA GLY A 66 5.79 18.08 5.24
C GLY A 66 7.18 17.46 5.25
N THR A 67 7.59 16.93 6.41
CA THR A 67 8.89 16.28 6.60
C THR A 67 8.82 14.76 6.48
N GLN A 68 7.62 14.17 6.30
CA GLN A 68 7.37 12.73 6.41
C GLN A 68 7.19 12.01 5.06
N SER A 69 7.34 12.71 3.92
CA SER A 69 7.18 12.13 2.57
C SER A 69 5.87 11.34 2.38
N ARG A 70 4.74 11.91 2.83
CA ARG A 70 3.43 11.23 2.84
C ARG A 70 2.69 11.36 1.52
N PHE A 71 1.67 10.53 1.33
CA PHE A 71 0.84 10.53 0.12
C PHE A 71 -0.66 10.52 0.42
N CYS A 72 -1.44 11.20 -0.42
CA CYS A 72 -2.90 11.22 -0.36
C CYS A 72 -3.53 10.23 -1.36
N TYR A 73 -4.82 9.94 -1.18
CA TYR A 73 -5.56 8.99 -2.02
C TYR A 73 -5.93 9.57 -3.38
N ASN A 74 -6.43 10.81 -3.40
CA ASN A 74 -6.88 11.48 -4.60
C ASN A 74 -6.64 13.01 -4.51
N PRO A 75 -5.58 13.51 -5.16
CA PRO A 75 -5.23 14.93 -5.12
C PRO A 75 -6.20 15.82 -5.93
N ALA A 76 -7.06 15.22 -6.76
CA ALA A 76 -8.06 15.90 -7.58
C ALA A 76 -9.49 15.77 -7.02
N ALA A 77 -9.67 15.22 -5.81
CA ALA A 77 -10.99 15.18 -5.18
C ALA A 77 -11.50 16.63 -4.97
N PRO A 78 -12.79 16.93 -5.24
CA PRO A 78 -13.37 18.25 -5.00
C PRO A 78 -13.16 18.67 -3.54
N ALA A 79 -12.65 19.89 -3.33
CA ALA A 79 -12.34 20.38 -1.98
C ALA A 79 -13.60 20.72 -1.18
N ASP A 80 -14.68 21.04 -1.89
CA ASP A 80 -15.98 21.46 -1.40
C ASP A 80 -16.96 20.30 -1.18
N ASP A 81 -16.64 19.06 -1.59
CA ASP A 81 -17.45 17.88 -1.30
C ASP A 81 -16.90 17.12 -0.09
N PRO A 82 -17.54 17.22 1.10
CA PRO A 82 -17.06 16.56 2.32
C PRO A 82 -16.98 15.05 2.22
N ARG A 83 -17.71 14.43 1.27
CA ARG A 83 -17.72 12.97 1.07
C ARG A 83 -16.44 12.46 0.40
N THR A 84 -15.68 13.34 -0.25
CA THR A 84 -14.50 12.94 -1.04
C THR A 84 -13.25 13.77 -0.74
N SER A 85 -13.42 14.96 -0.16
CA SER A 85 -12.32 15.90 0.13
C SER A 85 -11.28 15.31 1.09
N HIS A 86 -11.68 14.41 2.00
CA HIS A 86 -10.74 13.68 2.87
C HIS A 86 -9.68 12.89 2.08
N GLY A 87 -9.97 12.52 0.83
CA GLY A 87 -9.04 11.83 -0.06
C GLY A 87 -7.82 12.68 -0.44
N ARG A 88 -7.90 14.01 -0.26
CA ARG A 88 -6.79 14.94 -0.48
C ARG A 88 -5.78 14.93 0.66
N ASN A 89 -6.17 14.45 1.84
CA ASN A 89 -5.32 14.44 3.03
C ASN A 89 -4.35 13.26 2.97
N PRO A 90 -3.04 13.48 3.16
CA PRO A 90 -2.08 12.39 3.23
C PRO A 90 -2.36 11.44 4.39
N GLY A 91 -2.22 10.13 4.19
CA GLY A 91 -2.52 9.12 5.22
C GLY A 91 -1.61 7.90 5.13
N THR A 92 -1.38 7.23 6.27
CA THR A 92 -0.39 6.14 6.41
C THR A 92 -0.55 5.03 5.37
N VAL A 93 -1.78 4.61 5.08
CA VAL A 93 -2.07 3.59 4.06
C VAL A 93 -1.57 4.02 2.68
N MET A 94 -1.95 5.22 2.24
CA MET A 94 -1.54 5.74 0.93
C MET A 94 -0.05 6.06 0.89
N THR A 95 0.54 6.44 2.03
CA THR A 95 1.98 6.57 2.15
C THR A 95 2.68 5.25 1.87
N SER A 96 2.22 4.12 2.42
CA SER A 96 2.80 2.81 2.11
C SER A 96 2.67 2.43 0.63
N VAL A 97 1.54 2.74 -0.02
CA VAL A 97 1.36 2.53 -1.46
C VAL A 97 2.35 3.39 -2.26
N GLY A 98 2.44 4.69 -1.97
CA GLY A 98 3.33 5.62 -2.67
C GLY A 98 4.81 5.30 -2.48
N LEU A 99 5.22 4.79 -1.32
CA LEU A 99 6.59 4.32 -1.07
C LEU A 99 6.91 3.06 -1.88
N LEU A 100 6.00 2.08 -1.95
CA LEU A 100 6.20 0.91 -2.78
C LEU A 100 6.30 1.29 -4.26
N MET A 101 5.47 2.23 -4.70
CA MET A 101 5.54 2.75 -6.06
C MET A 101 6.90 3.42 -6.35
N GLN A 102 7.44 4.22 -5.42
CA GLN A 102 8.77 4.81 -5.56
C GLN A 102 9.85 3.73 -5.74
N LEU A 103 9.85 2.68 -4.91
CA LEU A 103 10.78 1.55 -5.03
C LEU A 103 10.68 0.88 -6.41
N TYR A 104 9.47 0.62 -6.89
CA TYR A 104 9.27 0.00 -8.22
C TYR A 104 9.62 0.91 -9.40
N LEU A 105 9.63 2.23 -9.17
CA LEU A 105 10.08 3.23 -10.15
C LEU A 105 11.58 3.52 -10.05
N GLY A 106 12.31 2.84 -9.16
CA GLY A 106 13.77 2.90 -9.04
C GLY A 106 14.31 3.86 -7.99
N GLU A 107 13.47 4.41 -7.10
CA GLU A 107 13.94 5.22 -5.98
C GLU A 107 14.75 4.37 -4.99
N GLY A 108 15.98 4.78 -4.70
CA GLY A 108 16.86 4.12 -3.75
C GLY A 108 16.33 4.19 -2.31
N ARG A 109 16.45 3.09 -1.55
CA ARG A 109 16.06 3.03 -0.12
C ARG A 109 16.81 4.03 0.76
N GLU A 110 18.04 4.39 0.39
CA GLU A 110 18.86 5.39 1.11
C GLU A 110 18.45 6.83 0.81
N SER A 111 17.51 7.05 -0.11
CA SER A 111 17.03 8.41 -0.39
C SER A 111 16.34 9.01 0.83
N VAL A 112 16.51 10.31 1.02
CA VAL A 112 15.84 11.07 2.09
C VAL A 112 14.32 10.88 2.04
N ARG A 113 13.75 10.73 0.83
CA ARG A 113 12.32 10.53 0.64
C ARG A 113 11.86 9.17 1.15
N MET A 114 12.59 8.10 0.81
CA MET A 114 12.29 6.75 1.27
C MET A 114 12.48 6.61 2.77
N GLN A 115 13.59 7.11 3.33
CA GLN A 115 13.87 7.07 4.76
C GLN A 115 12.76 7.76 5.58
N ARG A 116 12.40 9.00 5.23
CA ARG A 116 11.31 9.73 5.91
C ARG A 116 9.97 9.02 5.86
N GLY A 117 9.65 8.42 4.71
CA GLY A 117 8.41 7.67 4.56
C GLY A 117 8.43 6.36 5.37
N ALA A 118 9.54 5.65 5.39
CA ALA A 118 9.72 4.44 6.18
C ALA A 118 9.69 4.73 7.69
N ASP A 119 10.27 5.84 8.13
CA ASP A 119 10.19 6.31 9.52
C ASP A 119 8.75 6.65 9.92
N HIS A 120 7.95 7.22 9.00
CA HIS A 120 6.51 7.39 9.21
C HIS A 120 5.81 6.03 9.40
N LEU A 121 6.19 4.99 8.65
CA LEU A 121 5.64 3.64 8.84
C LEU A 121 6.09 3.01 10.17
N LEU A 122 7.33 3.24 10.61
CA LEU A 122 7.83 2.82 11.93
C LEU A 122 7.07 3.48 13.08
N ALA A 123 6.66 4.74 12.92
CA ALA A 123 5.82 5.40 13.92
C ALA A 123 4.37 4.85 13.93
N ASN A 124 4.00 4.02 12.95
CA ASN A 124 2.65 3.50 12.74
C ASN A 124 2.67 1.97 12.52
N LEU A 125 3.39 1.23 13.36
CA LEU A 125 3.50 -0.22 13.26
C LEU A 125 2.12 -0.92 13.31
N PRO A 126 1.99 -2.11 12.69
CA PRO A 126 0.79 -2.93 12.80
C PRO A 126 0.42 -3.25 14.25
N THR A 127 -0.85 -3.08 14.60
CA THR A 127 -1.38 -3.38 15.94
C THR A 127 -2.80 -3.93 15.84
N ILE A 128 -3.23 -4.72 16.83
CA ILE A 128 -4.64 -5.05 17.07
C ILE A 128 -4.98 -4.53 18.47
N GLY A 129 -5.84 -3.52 18.60
CA GLY A 129 -6.23 -2.98 19.93
C GLY A 129 -6.53 -1.50 19.90
N GLN A 130 -6.87 -0.87 21.03
CA GLN A 130 -7.39 0.51 21.10
C GLN A 130 -6.37 1.58 20.63
N SER A 131 -6.84 2.57 19.87
CA SER A 131 -6.04 3.71 19.43
C SER A 131 -5.60 4.55 20.63
N ARG A 132 -4.33 4.95 20.67
CA ARG A 132 -3.87 6.04 21.56
C ARG A 132 -4.19 7.42 20.99
N GLU A 133 -4.70 7.51 19.76
CA GLU A 133 -5.16 8.78 19.19
C GLU A 133 -6.63 9.03 19.56
N PRO A 134 -6.97 10.25 20.02
CA PRO A 134 -8.36 10.63 20.20
C PRO A 134 -9.09 10.48 18.86
N ALA A 135 -10.29 9.90 18.89
CA ALA A 135 -11.15 9.65 17.74
C ALA A 135 -11.46 10.95 16.99
N ARG A 136 -10.55 11.40 16.13
CA ARG A 136 -10.76 12.53 15.24
C ARG A 136 -11.20 11.95 13.91
N THR A 137 -12.47 12.25 13.58
CA THR A 137 -13.08 12.07 12.26
C THR A 137 -13.22 10.64 11.77
N SER A 138 -13.99 9.81 12.47
CA SER A 138 -14.75 8.73 11.84
C SER A 138 -15.90 8.32 12.76
N THR A 139 -17.15 8.40 12.28
CA THR A 139 -18.36 7.91 12.96
C THR A 139 -18.40 6.38 13.11
N LEU A 140 -17.38 5.69 12.62
CA LEU A 140 -17.06 4.30 12.92
C LEU A 140 -15.64 4.32 13.51
N GLY A 141 -15.48 4.00 14.80
CA GLY A 141 -14.18 4.04 15.49
C GLY A 141 -13.04 3.54 14.60
N ASN A 142 -11.94 4.30 14.53
CA ASN A 142 -10.83 4.07 13.61
C ASN A 142 -10.40 2.59 13.69
N PRO A 143 -10.70 1.73 12.69
CA PRO A 143 -10.46 0.31 12.81
C PRO A 143 -8.96 0.07 12.87
N LEU A 144 -8.51 -0.50 13.98
CA LEU A 144 -7.09 -0.66 14.30
C LEU A 144 -6.44 -1.80 13.52
N ARG A 145 -7.27 -2.58 12.83
CA ARG A 145 -6.85 -3.57 11.83
C ARG A 145 -7.17 -3.05 10.43
N ASP A 146 -6.12 -2.75 9.68
CA ASP A 146 -6.16 -2.40 8.26
C ASP A 146 -5.19 -3.33 7.51
N THR A 147 -5.66 -4.51 7.13
CA THR A 147 -4.83 -5.51 6.43
C THR A 147 -4.32 -5.01 5.07
N TYR A 148 -5.01 -4.04 4.46
CA TYR A 148 -4.53 -3.38 3.24
C TYR A 148 -3.24 -2.60 3.49
N TYR A 149 -3.24 -1.83 4.58
CA TYR A 149 -2.05 -1.13 5.04
C TYR A 149 -0.94 -2.11 5.38
N TRP A 150 -1.24 -3.17 6.13
CA TRP A 150 -0.23 -4.15 6.51
C TRP A 150 0.43 -4.79 5.29
N TYR A 151 -0.34 -5.13 4.27
CA TYR A 151 0.19 -5.70 3.03
C TYR A 151 1.15 -4.76 2.29
N TYR A 152 0.79 -3.50 2.07
CA TYR A 152 1.68 -2.55 1.38
C TYR A 152 2.87 -2.16 2.26
N GLY A 153 2.63 -1.89 3.54
CA GLY A 153 3.69 -1.55 4.50
C GLY A 153 4.72 -2.67 4.63
N THR A 154 4.29 -3.94 4.65
CA THR A 154 5.19 -5.10 4.71
C THR A 154 6.15 -5.14 3.53
N GLN A 155 5.66 -4.92 2.31
CA GLN A 155 6.52 -4.91 1.12
C GLN A 155 7.54 -3.76 1.16
N VAL A 156 7.11 -2.56 1.57
CA VAL A 156 8.02 -1.41 1.71
C VAL A 156 9.09 -1.71 2.75
N MET A 157 8.68 -2.10 3.96
CA MET A 157 9.60 -2.29 5.07
C MET A 157 10.55 -3.46 4.84
N PHE A 158 10.10 -4.51 4.15
CA PHE A 158 10.96 -5.59 3.68
C PHE A 158 12.06 -5.08 2.74
N HIS A 159 11.71 -4.24 1.75
CA HIS A 159 12.69 -3.66 0.82
C HIS A 159 13.61 -2.62 1.48
N MET A 160 13.15 -1.94 2.53
CA MET A 160 14.03 -1.09 3.35
C MET A 160 15.07 -1.94 4.10
N GLY A 161 14.69 -3.13 4.57
CA GLY A 161 15.58 -4.04 5.28
C GLY A 161 15.99 -3.50 6.67
N GLY A 162 17.03 -4.10 7.25
CA GLY A 162 17.65 -3.63 8.50
C GLY A 162 16.66 -3.38 9.64
N ALA A 163 16.87 -2.31 10.39
CA ALA A 163 16.05 -1.96 11.55
C ALA A 163 14.58 -1.66 11.18
N HIS A 164 14.33 -1.07 10.00
CA HIS A 164 12.97 -0.86 9.49
C HIS A 164 12.25 -2.19 9.38
N TRP A 165 12.89 -3.17 8.75
CA TRP A 165 12.28 -4.47 8.56
C TRP A 165 12.08 -5.25 9.85
N SER A 166 13.11 -5.34 10.69
CA SER A 166 13.03 -6.08 11.95
C SER A 166 11.88 -5.56 12.81
N ALA A 167 11.79 -4.24 13.02
CA ALA A 167 10.72 -3.65 13.83
C ALA A 167 9.32 -3.90 13.25
N TRP A 168 9.18 -3.84 11.92
CA TRP A 168 7.91 -4.13 11.26
C TRP A 168 7.49 -5.58 11.40
N ASN A 169 8.41 -6.50 11.11
CA ASN A 169 8.13 -7.94 11.16
C ASN A 169 7.87 -8.41 12.60
N ASP A 170 8.64 -7.91 13.57
CA ASP A 170 8.46 -8.24 14.99
C ASP A 170 7.08 -7.80 15.50
N ALA A 171 6.50 -6.75 14.93
CA ALA A 171 5.13 -6.32 15.23
C ALA A 171 4.07 -7.16 14.51
N LEU A 172 4.23 -7.41 13.21
CA LEU A 172 3.17 -8.03 12.39
C LEU A 172 3.15 -9.55 12.46
N HIS A 173 4.31 -10.21 12.44
CA HIS A 173 4.39 -11.67 12.30
C HIS A 173 3.72 -12.40 13.47
N PRO A 174 4.03 -12.11 14.76
CA PRO A 174 3.36 -12.77 15.88
C PRO A 174 1.84 -12.54 15.86
N LEU A 175 1.42 -11.31 15.57
CA LEU A 175 0.02 -10.93 15.45
C LEU A 175 -0.71 -11.78 14.41
N LEU A 176 -0.12 -12.01 13.23
CA LEU A 176 -0.74 -12.84 12.19
C LEU A 176 -0.77 -14.31 12.57
N VAL A 177 0.32 -14.86 13.11
CA VAL A 177 0.40 -16.28 13.51
C VAL A 177 -0.59 -16.58 14.64
N GLU A 178 -0.64 -15.75 15.68
CA GLU A 178 -1.50 -15.95 16.85
C GLU A 178 -2.99 -15.75 16.55
N SER A 179 -3.33 -14.90 15.56
CA SER A 179 -4.72 -14.63 15.20
C SER A 179 -5.27 -15.51 14.07
N GLN A 180 -4.44 -16.42 13.52
CA GLN A 180 -4.88 -17.36 12.50
C GLN A 180 -5.86 -18.38 13.11
N THR A 181 -6.93 -18.70 12.37
CA THR A 181 -7.81 -19.80 12.72
C THR A 181 -7.05 -21.12 12.51
N THR A 182 -6.91 -21.95 13.54
CA THR A 182 -6.11 -23.19 13.47
C THR A 182 -6.94 -24.48 13.46
N THR A 183 -8.26 -24.39 13.65
CA THR A 183 -9.15 -25.55 13.76
C THR A 183 -10.45 -25.35 12.96
N GLY A 184 -11.12 -26.47 12.64
CA GLY A 184 -12.37 -26.48 11.90
C GLY A 184 -12.23 -26.15 10.41
N GLU A 185 -13.36 -25.94 9.75
CA GLU A 185 -13.44 -25.74 8.29
C GLU A 185 -12.73 -24.47 7.78
N LEU A 186 -12.46 -23.52 8.68
CA LEU A 186 -11.84 -22.23 8.37
C LEU A 186 -10.38 -22.17 8.82
N ALA A 187 -9.77 -23.31 9.17
CA ALA A 187 -8.36 -23.39 9.51
C ALA A 187 -7.48 -22.82 8.36
N GLY A 188 -6.42 -22.11 8.72
CA GLY A 188 -5.54 -21.40 7.79
C GLY A 188 -6.00 -19.99 7.40
N SER A 189 -7.18 -19.54 7.85
CA SER A 189 -7.75 -18.23 7.51
C SER A 189 -7.81 -17.26 8.70
N TRP A 190 -8.04 -15.97 8.41
CA TRP A 190 -8.22 -14.94 9.44
C TRP A 190 -9.67 -14.46 9.52
N ASN A 191 -10.19 -14.37 10.75
CA ASN A 191 -11.55 -13.91 10.95
C ASN A 191 -11.69 -12.42 10.60
N PRO A 192 -12.62 -12.01 9.71
CA PRO A 192 -12.76 -10.62 9.28
C PRO A 192 -13.37 -9.68 10.33
N VAL A 193 -13.96 -10.22 11.40
CA VAL A 193 -14.63 -9.45 12.46
C VAL A 193 -13.90 -9.52 13.80
N ARG A 194 -13.28 -10.66 14.13
CA ARG A 194 -12.63 -10.90 15.43
C ARG A 194 -11.10 -10.91 15.32
N PRO A 195 -10.36 -10.55 16.38
CA PRO A 195 -10.87 -9.95 17.64
C PRO A 195 -11.31 -8.49 17.47
N VAL A 196 -10.74 -7.78 16.48
CA VAL A 196 -11.15 -6.43 16.05
C VAL A 196 -11.56 -6.50 14.59
N PRO A 197 -12.63 -5.82 14.17
CA PRO A 197 -13.05 -5.87 12.78
C PRO A 197 -11.99 -5.26 11.84
N ASP A 198 -11.73 -5.92 10.71
CA ASP A 198 -10.89 -5.31 9.67
C ASP A 198 -11.66 -4.14 9.03
N LYS A 199 -10.93 -3.08 8.68
CA LYS A 199 -11.47 -1.87 8.04
C LYS A 199 -12.26 -2.17 6.78
N TRP A 200 -11.76 -3.05 5.93
CA TRP A 200 -12.28 -3.35 4.59
C TRP A 200 -13.10 -4.63 4.54
N ARG A 201 -13.39 -5.25 5.70
CA ARG A 201 -14.15 -6.51 5.79
C ARG A 201 -15.50 -6.49 5.08
N HIS A 202 -16.15 -5.33 5.02
CA HIS A 202 -17.49 -5.18 4.44
C HIS A 202 -17.47 -5.26 2.91
N MET A 203 -16.31 -5.00 2.28
CA MET A 203 -16.10 -5.14 0.84
C MET A 203 -15.55 -6.53 0.50
N GLY A 204 -14.53 -7.00 1.24
CA GLY A 204 -13.74 -8.18 0.85
C GLY A 204 -13.95 -9.44 1.68
N GLY A 205 -14.54 -9.34 2.86
CA GLY A 205 -14.80 -10.47 3.76
C GLY A 205 -13.54 -11.26 4.16
N ARG A 206 -13.74 -12.54 4.50
CA ARG A 206 -12.67 -13.45 4.96
C ARG A 206 -11.61 -13.72 3.89
N LEU A 207 -12.04 -13.85 2.63
CA LEU A 207 -11.14 -14.16 1.52
C LEU A 207 -10.09 -13.05 1.36
N TYR A 208 -10.54 -11.79 1.35
CA TYR A 208 -9.66 -10.63 1.24
C TYR A 208 -8.66 -10.54 2.40
N VAL A 209 -9.15 -10.63 3.65
CA VAL A 209 -8.30 -10.55 4.85
C VAL A 209 -7.27 -11.68 4.85
N THR A 210 -7.70 -12.89 4.48
CA THR A 210 -6.81 -14.06 4.41
C THR A 210 -5.76 -13.91 3.32
N ALA A 211 -6.15 -13.50 2.11
CA ALA A 211 -5.22 -13.30 1.01
C ALA A 211 -4.14 -12.25 1.36
N LEU A 212 -4.53 -11.09 1.90
CA LEU A 212 -3.55 -10.05 2.25
C LEU A 212 -2.61 -10.47 3.38
N ASN A 213 -3.10 -11.21 4.39
CA ASN A 213 -2.27 -11.71 5.47
C ASN A 213 -1.28 -12.78 4.97
N LEU A 214 -1.71 -13.70 4.09
CA LEU A 214 -0.83 -14.67 3.45
C LEU A 214 0.26 -13.96 2.62
N LEU A 215 -0.13 -13.01 1.76
CA LEU A 215 0.82 -12.26 0.95
C LEU A 215 1.83 -11.45 1.80
N SER A 216 1.42 -11.02 2.99
CA SER A 216 2.31 -10.36 3.96
C SER A 216 3.30 -11.35 4.58
N LEU A 217 2.85 -12.54 4.98
CA LEU A 217 3.72 -13.60 5.52
C LEU A 217 4.68 -14.16 4.46
N GLU A 218 4.27 -14.18 3.20
CA GLU A 218 5.05 -14.71 2.09
C GLU A 218 6.07 -13.72 1.50
N VAL A 219 6.17 -12.50 2.04
CA VAL A 219 7.00 -11.43 1.45
C VAL A 219 8.45 -11.88 1.18
N TYR A 220 9.02 -12.65 2.10
CA TYR A 220 10.38 -13.21 2.04
C TYR A 220 10.59 -14.26 0.94
N TYR A 221 9.53 -14.97 0.55
CA TYR A 221 9.60 -16.02 -0.46
C TYR A 221 9.30 -15.47 -1.87
N ARG A 222 8.54 -14.37 -1.95
CA ARG A 222 8.05 -13.80 -3.21
C ARG A 222 8.91 -12.67 -3.74
N HIS A 223 9.64 -11.99 -2.85
CA HIS A 223 10.48 -10.87 -3.21
C HIS A 223 11.90 -11.14 -2.75
N LEU A 224 12.84 -11.22 -3.71
CA LEU A 224 14.24 -10.91 -3.39
C LEU A 224 14.30 -9.41 -3.05
N PRO A 225 15.04 -8.98 -2.01
CA PRO A 225 15.30 -7.57 -1.80
C PRO A 225 15.79 -6.97 -3.13
N LEU A 226 15.10 -5.96 -3.67
CA LEU A 226 15.35 -5.44 -5.04
C LEU A 226 16.83 -5.08 -5.29
N TYR A 227 17.56 -4.77 -4.22
CA TYR A 227 18.97 -4.36 -4.23
C TYR A 227 19.98 -5.52 -4.22
N GLU A 228 19.55 -6.77 -3.99
CA GLU A 228 20.41 -7.94 -4.18
C GLU A 228 20.58 -8.30 -5.66
N MET A 229 19.72 -7.80 -6.56
CA MET A 229 19.85 -8.00 -8.01
C MET A 229 20.75 -6.96 -8.71
N THR A 230 21.24 -5.93 -7.99
CA THR A 230 22.12 -4.88 -8.56
C THR A 230 23.54 -4.96 -8.03
N GLY A 231 23.91 -6.10 -7.43
CA GLY A 231 25.27 -6.39 -6.97
C GLY A 231 26.07 -7.18 -8.02
N GLU A 232 26.24 -6.62 -9.22
CA GLU A 232 27.35 -6.89 -10.14
C GLU A 232 27.73 -5.60 -10.88
#